data_AF-A0A3R8SR27-F1
#
_entry.id   AF-A0A3R8SR27-F1
#
_cell.length_a   1.000
_cell.length_b   1.000
_cell.length_c   1.000
_cell.angle_alpha   90.00
_cell.angle_beta   90.00
_cell.angle_gamma   90.00
#
_symmetry.space_group_name_H-M   'P 1'
#
loop_
_entity.id
_entity.type
_entity.pdbx_description
1 polymer ?
#
loop_
_entity_poly.entity_id
_entity_poly.type
_entity_poly.pdbx_seq_one_letter_code
_entity_poly.pdbx_strand_id
1 'polypeptide(L)'
;IQQRVLLEIGARSLTEPSETKSIISFIDENYKDLPFTEPNFNVQVVIPTRTFIEKVLLLHEEFSKPIDKIRTDRLTRHFYDLDKMMQAGFGKKAIADDNLFHTVRFQNK
;
A
#
# COMPACT_ATOMS: atom_id res chain seq x y z
N ILE A 1 -7.71 -2.48 -25.80
CA ILE A 1 -6.67 -2.03 -24.85
C ILE A 1 -5.60 -3.13 -24.81
N GLN A 2 -4.34 -2.85 -25.16
CA GLN A 2 -3.26 -3.83 -25.03
C GLN A 2 -2.93 -4.05 -23.56
N GLN A 3 -2.68 -5.31 -23.17
CA GLN A 3 -2.15 -5.64 -21.85
C GLN A 3 -0.74 -5.02 -21.72
N ARG A 4 -0.57 -4.19 -20.70
CA ARG A 4 0.71 -3.58 -20.35
C ARG A 4 0.80 -3.42 -18.85
N VAL A 5 2.00 -3.60 -18.31
CA VAL A 5 2.32 -3.27 -16.92
C VAL A 5 2.86 -1.85 -16.90
N LEU A 6 2.16 -0.94 -16.21
CA LEU A 6 2.66 0.42 -15.99
C LEU A 6 3.55 0.40 -14.74
N LEU A 7 4.82 0.76 -14.91
CA LEU A 7 5.76 0.92 -13.81
C LEU A 7 5.85 2.40 -13.43
N GLU A 8 5.63 2.70 -12.16
CA GLU A 8 5.82 4.03 -11.59
C GLU A 8 6.99 3.99 -10.61
N ILE A 9 7.96 4.88 -10.80
CA ILE A 9 9.17 4.95 -9.98
C ILE A 9 9.15 6.29 -9.22
N GLY A 10 8.88 6.23 -7.92
CA GLY A 10 8.90 7.40 -7.04
C GLY A 10 10.27 7.63 -6.42
N ALA A 11 10.90 8.77 -6.70
CA ALA A 11 12.22 9.11 -6.14
C ALA A 11 12.18 9.67 -4.69
N ARG A 12 10.98 9.99 -4.17
CA ARG A 12 10.79 10.71 -2.90
C ARG A 12 10.14 9.89 -1.78
N SER A 13 9.63 8.70 -2.08
CA SER A 13 9.03 7.86 -1.05
C SER A 13 10.12 7.03 -0.39
N LEU A 14 10.45 7.37 0.86
CA LEU A 14 11.19 6.45 1.73
C LEU A 14 10.39 5.14 1.81
N THR A 15 11.04 4.02 1.50
CA THR A 15 10.41 2.69 1.58
C THR A 15 10.25 2.20 3.02
N GLU A 16 10.73 2.96 4.00
CA GLU A 16 10.78 2.55 5.40
C GLU A 16 9.61 3.09 6.24
N PRO A 17 9.13 2.30 7.22
CA PRO A 17 9.50 0.90 7.47
C PRO A 17 9.03 -0.07 6.38
N SER A 18 9.92 -0.99 6.01
CA SER A 18 9.65 -2.09 5.08
C SER A 18 9.86 -3.45 5.75
N GLU A 19 9.27 -4.48 5.16
CA GLU A 19 9.47 -5.87 5.54
C GLU A 19 9.73 -6.74 4.29
N THR A 20 10.47 -7.82 4.46
CA THR A 20 10.65 -8.80 3.40
C THR A 20 9.47 -9.78 3.41
N LYS A 21 8.82 -9.98 2.25
CA LYS A 21 7.77 -10.99 2.05
C LYS A 21 8.19 -11.97 0.98
N SER A 22 7.94 -13.25 1.24
CA SER A 22 8.01 -14.28 0.21
C SER A 22 6.77 -14.21 -0.66
N ILE A 23 6.96 -14.17 -1.98
CA ILE A 23 5.91 -14.11 -2.99
C ILE A 23 6.06 -15.34 -3.89
N ILE A 24 4.93 -15.90 -4.29
CA ILE A 24 4.81 -16.95 -5.29
C ILE A 24 3.83 -16.48 -6.37
N SER A 25 4.09 -16.82 -7.63
CA SER A 25 3.14 -16.47 -8.69
C SER A 25 1.91 -17.38 -8.59
N PHE A 26 0.76 -16.90 -9.08
CA PHE A 26 -0.43 -17.75 -9.18
C PHE A 26 -0.20 -18.99 -10.05
N ILE A 27 0.68 -18.90 -11.05
CA ILE A 27 1.01 -20.03 -11.91
C ILE A 27 1.73 -21.10 -11.10
N ASP A 28 2.77 -20.71 -10.36
CA ASP A 28 3.57 -21.64 -9.54
C ASP A 28 2.76 -22.24 -8.38
N GLU A 29 1.82 -21.46 -7.81
CA GLU A 29 0.95 -21.94 -6.73
C GLU A 29 -0.02 -23.03 -7.21
N ASN A 30 -0.56 -22.90 -8.43
CA ASN A 30 -1.60 -23.79 -8.95
C ASN A 30 -1.06 -24.95 -9.81
N TYR A 31 0.12 -24.81 -10.41
CA TYR A 31 0.67 -25.78 -11.37
C TYR A 31 2.01 -26.35 -10.93
N LYS A 32 2.07 -26.82 -9.67
CA LYS A 32 3.29 -27.35 -9.04
C LYS A 32 3.99 -28.42 -9.88
N ASP A 33 5.31 -28.41 -9.83
CA ASP A 33 6.21 -29.41 -10.44
C ASP A 33 6.20 -29.46 -11.98
N LEU A 34 5.71 -28.41 -12.65
CA LEU A 34 5.81 -28.30 -14.10
C LEU A 34 7.12 -27.60 -14.52
N PRO A 35 7.63 -27.85 -15.74
CA PRO A 35 8.94 -27.33 -16.18
C PRO A 35 9.06 -25.80 -16.21
N PHE A 36 7.94 -25.08 -16.16
CA PHE A 36 7.89 -23.62 -16.19
C PHE A 36 7.68 -23.00 -14.80
N THR A 37 7.53 -23.80 -13.75
CA THR A 37 7.34 -23.24 -12.41
C THR A 37 8.64 -22.78 -11.79
N GLU A 38 8.59 -21.63 -11.12
CA GLU A 38 9.70 -21.04 -10.39
C GLU A 38 9.49 -21.15 -8.88
N PRO A 39 10.57 -21.19 -8.07
CA PRO A 39 10.44 -21.14 -6.61
C PRO A 39 9.91 -19.78 -6.15
N ASN A 40 9.41 -19.75 -4.91
CA ASN A 40 9.09 -18.49 -4.26
C ASN A 40 10.32 -17.59 -4.15
N PHE A 41 10.11 -16.28 -4.22
CA PHE A 41 11.18 -15.29 -4.09
C PHE A 41 10.80 -14.21 -3.10
N ASN A 42 11.82 -13.56 -2.53
CA ASN A 42 11.64 -12.55 -1.51
C ASN A 42 11.60 -11.15 -2.13
N VAL A 43 10.66 -10.33 -1.68
CA VAL A 43 10.49 -8.95 -2.12
C VAL A 43 10.44 -8.04 -0.90
N GLN A 44 11.13 -6.90 -0.99
CA GLN A 44 11.00 -5.84 0.01
C GLN A 44 9.70 -5.08 -0.24
N VAL A 45 8.81 -5.08 0.75
CA VAL A 45 7.51 -4.39 0.68
C VAL A 45 7.39 -3.40 1.81
N VAL A 46 6.70 -2.30 1.57
CA VAL A 46 6.33 -1.36 2.63
C VAL A 46 5.37 -2.03 3.61
N ILE A 47 5.55 -1.82 4.92
CA ILE A 47 4.65 -2.45 5.90
C ILE A 47 3.21 -1.91 5.74
N PRO A 48 2.17 -2.76 5.88
CA PRO A 48 0.78 -2.33 5.69
C PRO A 48 0.36 -1.21 6.64
N THR A 49 0.84 -1.17 7.89
CA THR A 49 0.47 -0.12 8.85
C THR A 49 0.91 1.27 8.40
N ARG A 50 2.08 1.41 7.75
CA ARG A 50 2.54 2.65 7.12
C ARG A 50 1.63 3.07 5.98
N THR A 51 1.36 2.14 5.05
CA THR A 51 0.46 2.41 3.91
C THR A 51 -0.94 2.81 4.36
N PHE A 52 -1.44 2.27 5.47
CA PHE A 52 -2.71 2.68 6.06
C PHE A 52 -2.69 4.16 6.45
N ILE A 53 -1.67 4.59 7.19
CA ILE A 53 -1.51 5.98 7.63
C ILE A 53 -1.40 6.92 6.43
N GLU A 54 -0.61 6.57 5.40
CA GLU A 54 -0.48 7.39 4.18
C GLU A 54 -1.83 7.57 3.46
N LYS A 55 -2.62 6.50 3.32
CA LYS A 55 -3.95 6.58 2.71
C LYS A 55 -4.89 7.46 3.53
N VAL A 56 -4.86 7.37 4.86
CA VAL A 56 -5.64 8.25 5.75
C VAL A 56 -5.21 9.70 5.58
N LEU A 57 -3.91 9.99 5.58
CA LEU A 57 -3.38 11.35 5.41
C LEU A 57 -3.74 11.94 4.05
N LEU A 58 -3.62 11.17 2.96
CA LEU A 58 -4.01 11.58 1.62
C LEU A 58 -5.50 11.96 1.56
N LEU A 59 -6.37 11.10 2.10
CA LEU A 59 -7.80 11.38 2.15
C LEU A 59 -8.10 12.59 3.02
N HIS A 60 -7.46 12.69 4.20
CA HIS A 60 -7.63 13.82 5.10
C HIS A 60 -7.22 15.14 4.45
N GLU A 61 -6.09 15.18 3.76
CA GLU A 61 -5.63 16.36 3.01
C GLU A 61 -6.63 16.74 1.91
N GLU A 62 -7.11 15.76 1.13
CA GLU A 62 -8.05 16.02 0.04
C GLU A 62 -9.38 16.57 0.54
N PHE A 63 -9.96 15.98 1.60
CA PHE A 63 -11.22 16.43 2.20
C PHE A 63 -11.09 17.65 3.10
N SER A 64 -9.86 18.12 3.39
CA SER A 64 -9.63 19.40 4.07
C SER A 64 -9.64 20.60 3.12
N LYS A 65 -9.71 20.37 1.81
CA LYS A 65 -9.81 21.43 0.79
C LYS A 65 -11.22 22.04 0.77
N PRO A 66 -11.38 23.29 0.29
CA PRO A 66 -12.69 23.85 -0.04
C PRO A 66 -13.49 22.91 -0.95
N ILE A 67 -14.81 22.84 -0.77
CA ILE A 67 -15.69 21.86 -1.44
C ILE A 67 -15.53 21.90 -2.97
N ASP A 68 -15.38 23.09 -3.54
CA ASP A 68 -15.18 23.33 -4.98
C ASP A 68 -13.81 22.82 -5.51
N LYS A 69 -12.88 22.48 -4.62
CA LYS A 69 -11.52 22.03 -4.94
C LYS A 69 -11.25 20.56 -4.63
N ILE A 70 -12.22 19.85 -4.03
CA ILE A 70 -12.08 18.42 -3.72
C ILE A 70 -12.12 17.63 -5.02
N ARG A 71 -11.10 16.79 -5.24
CA ARG A 71 -11.01 15.87 -6.37
C ARG A 71 -11.38 14.47 -5.93
N THR A 72 -12.46 13.92 -6.48
CA THR A 72 -12.95 12.58 -6.11
C THR A 72 -12.36 11.44 -6.94
N ASP A 73 -11.68 11.76 -8.05
CA ASP A 73 -11.11 10.77 -8.94
C ASP A 73 -10.14 9.84 -8.20
N ARG A 74 -10.39 8.54 -8.29
CA ARG A 74 -9.60 7.49 -7.63
C ARG A 74 -9.61 7.54 -6.09
N LEU A 75 -10.45 8.34 -5.42
CA LEU A 75 -10.55 8.28 -3.96
C LEU A 75 -11.24 7.02 -3.45
N THR A 76 -12.23 6.49 -4.18
CA THR A 76 -12.98 5.30 -3.75
C THR A 76 -12.10 4.08 -3.53
N ARG A 77 -11.03 3.89 -4.34
CA ARG A 77 -10.08 2.80 -4.13
C ARG A 77 -9.29 2.95 -2.83
N HIS A 78 -8.99 4.18 -2.39
CA HIS A 78 -8.30 4.42 -1.12
C HIS A 78 -9.20 4.04 0.07
N PHE A 79 -10.49 4.37 0.01
CA PHE A 79 -11.45 3.92 1.01
C PHE A 79 -11.58 2.39 1.07
N TYR A 80 -11.64 1.72 -0.09
CA TYR A 80 -11.67 0.26 -0.15
C TYR A 80 -10.41 -0.36 0.47
N ASP A 81 -9.24 0.17 0.16
CA ASP A 81 -7.98 -0.29 0.73
C ASP A 81 -7.98 -0.14 2.27
N LEU A 82 -8.47 1.00 2.79
CA LEU A 82 -8.60 1.21 4.25
C LEU A 82 -9.54 0.18 4.89
N ASP A 83 -10.70 -0.12 4.29
CA ASP A 83 -11.64 -1.14 4.80
C ASP A 83 -10.96 -2.51 4.90
N LYS A 84 -10.26 -2.95 3.84
CA LYS A 84 -9.55 -4.24 3.83
C LYS A 84 -8.44 -4.29 4.85
N MET A 85 -7.69 -3.21 5.02
CA MET A 85 -6.61 -3.12 6.01
C MET A 85 -7.13 -3.08 7.44
N MET A 86 -8.31 -2.48 7.68
CA MET A 86 -9.01 -2.55 8.97
C MET A 86 -9.46 -3.98 9.28
N GLN A 87 -10.08 -4.67 8.32
CA GLN A 87 -10.52 -6.06 8.45
C GLN A 87 -9.35 -7.02 8.74
N ALA A 88 -8.20 -6.80 8.08
CA ALA A 88 -6.98 -7.56 8.32
C ALA A 88 -6.24 -7.19 9.63
N GLY A 89 -6.77 -6.22 10.41
CA GLY A 89 -6.22 -5.80 11.69
C GLY A 89 -5.03 -4.82 11.61
N PHE A 90 -4.54 -4.50 10.41
CA PHE A 90 -3.46 -3.54 10.22
C PHE A 90 -3.88 -2.12 10.61
N GLY A 91 -5.11 -1.72 10.31
CA GLY A 91 -5.58 -0.38 10.68
C GLY A 91 -5.62 -0.16 12.20
N LYS A 92 -6.07 -1.16 12.98
CA LYS A 92 -6.02 -1.10 14.45
C LYS A 92 -4.59 -0.98 14.98
N LYS A 93 -3.66 -1.75 14.42
CA LYS A 93 -2.23 -1.68 14.78
C LYS A 93 -1.64 -0.30 14.45
N ALA A 94 -1.97 0.25 13.28
CA ALA A 94 -1.50 1.56 12.85
C ALA A 94 -2.03 2.70 13.75
N ILE A 95 -3.31 2.64 14.14
CA ILE A 95 -3.93 3.62 15.04
C ILE A 95 -3.31 3.59 16.44
N ALA A 96 -2.87 2.42 16.91
CA ALA A 96 -2.25 2.26 18.23
C ALA A 96 -0.75 2.63 18.27
N ASP A 97 -0.13 2.91 17.13
CA ASP A 97 1.31 3.17 17.03
C ASP A 97 1.58 4.65 16.70
N ASP A 98 1.57 5.48 17.75
CA ASP A 98 1.82 6.92 17.65
C ASP A 98 3.19 7.24 17.06
N ASN A 99 4.21 6.42 17.37
CA ASN A 99 5.56 6.62 16.85
C ASN A 99 5.59 6.46 15.34
N LEU A 100 4.96 5.40 14.83
CA LEU A 100 4.83 5.19 13.38
C LEU A 100 4.07 6.34 12.72
N PHE A 101 2.97 6.80 13.33
CA PHE A 101 2.23 7.95 12.82
C PHE A 101 3.12 9.20 12.71
N HIS A 102 3.87 9.51 13.76
CA HIS A 102 4.80 10.64 13.74
C HIS A 102 5.87 10.48 12.65
N THR A 103 6.51 9.31 12.55
CA THR A 103 7.50 9.03 11.51
C THR A 103 6.93 9.26 10.11
N VAL A 104 5.76 8.72 9.80
CA VAL A 104 5.13 8.87 8.48
C VAL A 104 4.68 10.31 8.23
N ARG A 105 4.17 11.01 9.25
CA ARG A 105 3.75 12.42 9.13
C ARG A 105 4.92 13.35 8.81
N PHE A 106 6.08 13.17 9.46
CA PHE A 106 7.26 14.00 9.20
C PHE A 106 7.89 13.73 7.83
N GLN A 107 7.72 12.53 7.29
CA GLN A 107 8.17 12.18 5.94
C GLN A 107 7.30 12.77 4.81
N ASN A 108 6.03 13.11 5.11
CA ASN A 108 5.09 13.70 4.14
C ASN A 108 5.16 15.25 4.08
N LYS A 109 6.12 15.88 4.77
CA LYS A 109 6.43 17.31 4.66
C LYS A 109 7.64 17.54 3.76
#